data_AF-A0A5B6X0N7-F1
#
_entry.id   AF-A0A5B6X0N7-F1
#
_cell.length_a   1.000
_cell.length_b   1.000
_cell.length_c   1.000
_cell.angle_alpha   90.00
_cell.angle_beta   90.00
_cell.angle_gamma   90.00
#
_symmetry.space_group_name_H-M   'P 1'
#
loop_
_entity.id
_entity.type
_entity.pdbx_description
1 polymer ?
#
loop_
_entity_poly.entity_id
_entity_poly.type
_entity_poly.pdbx_seq_one_letter_code
_entity_poly.pdbx_strand_id
1 'polypeptide(L)'
;MSARGLLEKGMGWRIGDGESKINIKYTRVSQLINHERGTWNDTTIREIEAEDQVQAILSIPLARTKLLDSRIWRLDRSGVYTVKSGYKSYDYLRKELLGFMGITTSKED
;
A
#
# COMPACT_ATOMS: atom_id res chain seq x y z
N MET A 1 -10.16 -29.16 -7.74
CA MET A 1 -8.95 -28.80 -6.97
C MET A 1 -9.32 -27.69 -5.99
N SER A 2 -8.98 -27.83 -4.71
CA SER A 2 -9.28 -26.83 -3.67
C SER A 2 -8.21 -25.73 -3.61
N ALA A 3 -8.60 -24.51 -3.26
CA ALA A 3 -7.68 -23.38 -3.06
C ALA A 3 -6.51 -23.69 -2.12
N ARG A 4 -6.74 -24.55 -1.11
CA ARG A 4 -5.69 -25.02 -0.19
C ARG A 4 -4.60 -25.82 -0.89
N GLY A 5 -4.98 -26.70 -1.81
CA GLY A 5 -4.03 -27.53 -2.57
C GLY A 5 -3.20 -26.76 -3.60
N LEU A 6 -3.62 -25.54 -3.97
CA LEU A 6 -2.84 -24.65 -4.83
C LEU A 6 -1.72 -23.96 -4.05
N LEU A 7 -1.99 -23.56 -2.81
CA LEU A 7 -1.00 -22.92 -1.93
C LEU A 7 0.10 -23.89 -1.48
N GLU A 8 -0.27 -25.13 -1.15
CA GLU A 8 0.69 -26.17 -0.74
C GLU A 8 1.65 -26.58 -1.87
N LYS A 9 1.25 -26.42 -3.13
CA LYS A 9 2.08 -26.71 -4.30
C LYS A 9 2.96 -25.54 -4.75
N GLY A 10 2.96 -24.43 -4.02
CA GLY A 10 3.76 -23.25 -4.35
C GLY A 10 3.28 -22.50 -5.59
N MET A 11 2.06 -22.76 -6.07
CA MET A 11 1.44 -21.96 -7.13
C MET A 11 0.96 -20.65 -6.52
N GLY A 12 1.85 -19.65 -6.48
CA GLY A 12 1.51 -18.30 -6.10
C GLY A 12 0.50 -17.72 -7.09
N TRP A 13 -0.58 -17.15 -6.56
CA TRP A 13 -1.58 -16.42 -7.35
C TRP A 13 -0.88 -15.22 -8.02
N ARG A 14 -0.57 -15.34 -9.30
CA ARG A 14 -0.17 -14.19 -10.12
C ARG A 14 -1.45 -13.56 -10.66
N ILE A 15 -1.83 -12.43 -10.08
CA ILE A 15 -2.86 -11.57 -10.65
C ILE A 15 -2.22 -10.84 -11.84
N GLY A 16 -2.76 -11.02 -13.05
CA GLY A 16 -2.27 -10.44 -14.30
C GLY A 16 -2.09 -11.47 -15.42
N ASP A 17 -2.06 -11.00 -16.67
CA ASP A 17 -1.82 -11.77 -17.90
C ASP A 17 -0.36 -12.23 -18.09
N GLY A 18 0.53 -11.89 -17.15
CA GLY A 18 1.93 -12.29 -17.17
C GLY A 18 2.81 -11.47 -18.12
N GLU A 19 2.28 -10.43 -18.76
CA GLU A 19 3.04 -9.56 -19.67
C GLU A 19 3.57 -8.27 -19.01
N SER A 20 3.39 -8.11 -17.70
CA SER A 20 4.15 -7.10 -16.97
C SER A 20 5.62 -7.50 -16.98
N LYS A 21 6.42 -6.86 -17.85
CA LYS A 21 7.89 -6.86 -17.76
C LYS A 21 8.26 -6.25 -16.42
N ILE A 22 8.30 -7.08 -15.38
CA ILE A 22 8.75 -6.66 -14.06
C ILE A 22 10.17 -6.14 -14.25
N ASN A 23 10.36 -4.85 -14.09
CA ASN A 23 11.69 -4.24 -14.14
C ASN A 23 12.45 -4.70 -12.90
N ILE A 24 13.16 -5.82 -13.03
CA ILE A 24 13.90 -6.48 -11.94
C ILE A 24 15.07 -5.66 -11.41
N LYS A 25 15.37 -4.50 -12.00
CA LYS A 25 16.43 -3.59 -11.54
C LYS A 25 16.17 -3.09 -10.11
N TYR A 26 14.90 -2.89 -9.74
CA TYR A 26 14.51 -2.45 -8.40
C TYR A 26 13.46 -3.40 -7.83
N THR A 27 13.80 -4.09 -6.75
CA THR A 27 12.94 -5.09 -6.11
C THR A 27 12.39 -4.62 -4.77
N ARG A 28 12.94 -3.54 -4.21
CA ARG A 28 12.53 -2.95 -2.94
C ARG A 28 12.32 -1.45 -3.06
N VAL A 29 11.29 -0.94 -2.39
CA VAL A 29 11.00 0.50 -2.29
C VAL A 29 12.18 1.28 -1.72
N SER A 30 12.98 0.69 -0.83
CA SER A 30 14.18 1.33 -0.28
C SER A 30 15.20 1.73 -1.36
N GLN A 31 15.25 1.01 -2.49
CA GLN A 31 16.16 1.32 -3.59
C GLN A 31 15.70 2.55 -4.39
N LEU A 32 14.45 2.99 -4.20
CA LEU A 32 13.87 4.18 -4.81
C LEU A 32 14.02 5.42 -3.91
N ILE A 33 14.65 5.29 -2.74
CA ILE A 33 14.82 6.35 -1.75
C ILE A 33 16.28 6.84 -1.75
N ASN A 34 16.47 8.15 -1.81
CA ASN A 34 17.74 8.77 -1.49
C ASN A 34 17.92 8.79 0.04
N HIS A 35 18.75 7.89 0.55
CA HIS A 35 18.96 7.73 1.99
C HIS A 35 19.72 8.89 2.65
N GLU A 36 20.49 9.68 1.90
CA GLU A 36 21.20 10.85 2.44
C GLU A 36 20.23 12.02 2.67
N ARG A 37 19.29 12.21 1.75
CA ARG A 37 18.31 13.31 1.80
C ARG A 37 16.99 12.93 2.46
N GLY A 38 16.72 11.63 2.60
CA GLY A 38 15.43 11.13 3.08
C GLY A 38 14.28 11.43 2.11
N THR A 39 14.57 11.57 0.82
CA THR A 39 13.61 11.90 -0.23
C THR A 39 13.50 10.77 -1.24
N TRP A 40 12.43 10.76 -2.04
CA TRP A 40 12.36 9.91 -3.22
C TRP A 40 13.50 10.23 -4.18
N ASN A 41 13.99 9.22 -4.88
CA ASN A 41 14.92 9.37 -6.00
C ASN A 41 14.11 9.59 -7.28
N ASP A 42 13.71 10.85 -7.52
CA ASP A 42 12.89 11.28 -8.65
C ASP A 42 13.44 10.77 -10.00
N THR A 43 14.75 10.88 -10.22
CA THR A 43 15.41 10.44 -11.45
C THR A 43 15.18 8.94 -11.69
N THR A 44 15.41 8.11 -10.67
CA THR A 44 15.20 6.67 -10.78
C THR A 44 13.73 6.32 -11.00
N ILE A 45 12.80 7.00 -10.32
CA ILE A 45 11.37 6.72 -10.42
C ILE A 45 10.84 7.08 -11.82
N ARG A 46 11.29 8.20 -12.40
CA ARG A 46 10.95 8.60 -13.78
C ARG A 46 11.49 7.66 -14.85
N GLU A 47 12.60 6.97 -14.58
CA GLU A 47 13.15 5.97 -15.50
C GLU A 47 12.32 4.68 -15.55
N ILE A 48 11.59 4.36 -14.48
CA ILE A 48 10.93 3.06 -14.33
C ILE A 48 9.40 3.11 -14.47
N GLU A 49 8.78 4.26 -14.21
CA GLU A 49 7.34 4.41 -14.16
C GLU A 49 6.83 5.44 -15.18
N ALA A 50 5.56 5.29 -15.57
CA ALA A 50 4.85 6.28 -16.39
C ALA A 50 4.57 7.57 -15.60
N GLU A 51 4.44 8.71 -16.28
CA GLU A 51 4.36 10.03 -15.62
C GLU A 51 3.21 10.14 -14.61
N ASP A 52 2.05 9.53 -14.87
CA ASP A 52 0.92 9.48 -13.94
C ASP A 52 1.26 8.74 -12.64
N GLN A 53 2.00 7.64 -12.75
CA GLN A 53 2.48 6.85 -11.61
C GLN A 53 3.60 7.57 -10.86
N VAL A 54 4.51 8.24 -11.57
CA VAL A 54 5.57 9.06 -10.97
C VAL A 54 4.98 10.11 -10.04
N GLN A 55 3.98 10.86 -10.51
CA GLN A 55 3.34 11.90 -9.69
C GLN A 55 2.68 11.30 -8.44
N ALA A 56 1.99 10.16 -8.59
CA ALA A 56 1.39 9.46 -7.47
C ALA A 56 2.45 9.01 -6.44
N ILE A 57 3.56 8.42 -6.89
CA ILE A 57 4.64 7.95 -6.00
C ILE A 57 5.29 9.10 -5.26
N LEU A 58 5.66 10.18 -5.98
CA LEU A 58 6.32 11.34 -5.38
C LEU A 58 5.44 12.07 -4.36
N SER A 59 4.10 11.94 -4.47
CA SER A 59 3.16 12.49 -3.50
C SER A 59 3.15 11.74 -2.16
N ILE A 60 3.68 10.51 -2.09
CA ILE A 60 3.72 9.72 -0.86
C ILE A 60 4.77 10.31 0.09
N PRO A 61 4.39 10.78 1.29
CA PRO A 61 5.36 11.32 2.23
C PRO A 61 6.26 10.21 2.78
N LEU A 62 7.58 10.40 2.69
CA LEU A 62 8.54 9.53 3.36
C LEU A 62 8.64 9.87 4.84
N ALA A 63 8.71 8.84 5.67
CA ALA A 63 8.91 9.01 7.11
C ALA A 63 10.27 9.66 7.38
N ARG A 64 10.27 10.84 8.01
CA ARG A 64 11.49 11.57 8.38
C ARG A 64 12.24 10.93 9.54
N THR A 65 11.53 10.13 10.34
CA THR A 65 12.06 9.41 11.49
C THR A 65 12.07 7.90 11.21
N LYS A 66 13.14 7.23 11.62
CA LYS A 66 13.19 5.77 11.68
C LYS A 66 12.30 5.31 12.83
N LEU A 67 11.01 5.19 12.58
CA LEU A 67 10.09 4.50 13.49
C LEU A 67 10.28 3.00 13.30
N LEU A 68 10.34 2.27 14.42
CA LEU A 68 10.29 0.82 14.38
C LEU A 68 8.90 0.41 13.88
N ASP A 69 8.88 -0.57 12.97
CA ASP A 69 7.63 -1.18 12.53
C ASP A 69 6.88 -1.70 13.75
N SER A 70 5.66 -1.20 13.94
CA SER A 70 4.78 -1.59 15.03
C SER A 70 3.52 -2.22 14.47
N ARG A 71 3.07 -3.30 15.10
CA ARG A 71 1.86 -4.02 14.70
C ARG A 71 0.63 -3.27 15.21
N ILE A 72 0.21 -2.23 14.48
CA ILE A 72 -0.91 -1.33 14.83
C ILE A 72 -2.29 -1.80 14.34
N TRP A 73 -2.46 -3.08 14.02
CA TRP A 73 -3.79 -3.60 13.65
C TRP A 73 -4.75 -3.45 14.83
N ARG A 74 -5.81 -2.65 14.67
CA ARG A 74 -6.85 -2.52 15.69
C ARG A 74 -7.49 -3.89 15.91
N LEU A 75 -7.22 -4.45 17.08
CA LEU A 75 -7.86 -5.66 17.57
C LEU A 75 -9.35 -5.37 17.76
N ASP A 76 -10.20 -6.36 17.52
CA ASP A 76 -11.58 -6.23 17.94
C ASP A 76 -11.71 -6.35 19.47
N ARG A 77 -12.94 -6.26 20.00
CA ARG A 77 -13.20 -6.37 21.44
C ARG A 77 -12.75 -7.71 22.06
N SER A 78 -12.49 -8.73 21.24
CA SER A 78 -11.97 -10.03 21.68
C SER A 78 -10.44 -10.11 21.68
N GLY A 79 -9.74 -9.04 21.28
CA GLY A 79 -8.28 -9.03 21.19
C GLY A 79 -7.74 -9.74 19.96
N VAL A 80 -8.60 -10.14 19.02
CA VAL A 80 -8.22 -10.85 17.79
C VAL A 80 -8.46 -9.95 16.59
N TYR A 81 -7.50 -9.91 15.68
CA TYR A 81 -7.70 -9.25 14.39
C TYR A 81 -8.46 -10.17 13.45
N THR A 82 -9.55 -9.67 12.87
CA THR A 82 -10.27 -10.34 11.79
C THR A 82 -10.32 -9.42 10.58
N VAL A 83 -10.47 -9.98 9.38
CA VAL A 83 -10.66 -9.19 8.15
C VAL A 83 -11.81 -8.19 8.32
N LYS A 84 -12.89 -8.61 9.00
CA LYS A 84 -14.05 -7.76 9.32
C LYS A 84 -13.70 -6.59 10.24
N SER A 85 -12.85 -6.77 11.25
CA SER A 85 -12.40 -5.68 12.13
C SER A 85 -11.46 -4.72 11.40
N GLY A 86 -10.66 -5.24 10.46
CA GLY A 86 -9.87 -4.44 9.52
C GLY A 86 -10.72 -3.50 8.69
N TYR A 87 -11.72 -4.02 7.97
CA TYR A 87 -12.62 -3.20 7.15
C TYR A 87 -13.40 -2.15 7.97
N LYS A 88 -13.87 -2.51 9.17
CA LYS A 88 -14.52 -1.55 10.08
C LYS A 88 -13.57 -0.43 10.49
N SER A 89 -12.30 -0.76 10.77
CA SER A 89 -11.30 0.23 11.15
C SER A 89 -10.95 1.15 9.98
N TYR A 90 -10.83 0.60 8.77
CA TYR A 90 -10.64 1.38 7.55
C TYR A 90 -11.82 2.32 7.28
N ASP A 91 -13.05 1.82 7.36
CA ASP A 91 -14.26 2.63 7.17
C ASP A 91 -14.36 3.77 8.19
N TYR A 92 -14.00 3.51 9.45
CA TYR A 92 -13.92 4.54 10.48
C TYR A 92 -12.85 5.59 10.17
N LEU A 93 -11.61 5.18 9.87
CA LEU A 93 -10.51 6.10 9.56
C LEU A 93 -10.79 6.91 8.28
N ARG A 94 -11.43 6.29 7.30
CA ARG A 94 -11.87 6.95 6.07
C ARG A 94 -12.92 8.03 6.38
N LYS A 95 -13.94 7.72 7.19
CA LYS A 95 -14.95 8.70 7.62
C LYS A 95 -14.35 9.85 8.43
N GLU A 96 -13.39 9.55 9.30
CA GLU A 96 -12.67 10.53 10.11
C GLU A 96 -11.79 11.45 9.24
N LEU A 97 -11.05 10.89 8.29
CA LEU A 97 -10.26 11.66 7.31
C LEU A 97 -11.15 12.49 6.36
N LEU A 98 -12.27 11.94 5.88
CA LEU A 98 -13.24 12.68 5.07
C LEU A 98 -13.89 13.81 5.85
N GLY A 99 -14.21 13.58 7.13
CA GLY A 99 -14.68 14.61 8.05
C GLY A 99 -13.66 15.72 8.28
N PHE A 100 -12.38 15.37 8.41
CA PHE A 100 -11.28 16.34 8.53
C PHE A 100 -11.07 17.15 7.24
N MET A 101 -11.25 16.53 6.07
CA MET A 101 -11.13 17.20 4.77
C MET A 101 -12.41 17.94 4.34
N GLY A 102 -13.47 17.93 5.16
CA GLY A 102 -14.72 18.64 4.86
C GLY A 102 -15.49 18.10 3.65
N ILE A 103 -15.16 16.90 3.17
CA ILE A 103 -15.81 16.29 2.01
C ILE A 103 -17.06 15.57 2.50
N THR A 104 -18.22 16.20 2.30
CA THR A 104 -19.50 15.54 2.52
C THR A 104 -19.77 14.58 1.36
N THR A 105 -19.90 13.29 1.67
CA THR A 105 -20.47 12.36 0.69
C THR A 105 -21.95 12.72 0.54
N SER A 106 -22.28 13.48 -0.50
CA SER A 106 -23.66 13.62 -0.95
C SER A 106 -24.20 12.21 -1.21
N LYS A 107 -25.26 11.85 -0.49
CA LYS A 107 -26.11 10.74 -0.92
C LYS A 107 -26.74 11.18 -2.24
N GLU A 108 -26.33 10.55 -3.33
CA GLU A 108 -27.18 10.50 -4.52
C GLU A 108 -28.36 9.59 -4.16
N ASP A 109 -29.56 10.16 -4.26
CA ASP A 109 -30.86 9.51 -4.07
C ASP A 109 -31.15 8.46 -5.15
#